data_AF-A0A959FF52-F1
#
_entry.id   AF-A0A959FF52-F1
#
_cell.length_a   1.000
_cell.length_b   1.000
_cell.length_c   1.000
_cell.angle_alpha   90.00
_cell.angle_beta   90.00
_cell.angle_gamma   90.00
#
_symmetry.space_group_name_H-M   'P 1'
#
loop_
_entity.id
_entity.type
_entity.pdbx_description
1 polymer ?
#
loop_
_entity_poly.entity_id
_entity_poly.type
_entity_poly.pdbx_seq_one_letter_code
_entity_poly.pdbx_strand_id
1 'polypeptide(L)'
;MKKIKLSQEVFDLYDKYAHNKLDRREFVERIKVYAVGGLTVSAILEYLLPNYEDKQQIRADDDRLKMETIEYDSPKGGGKIKGQLSRPMNNVEKLPGIVVVHENRGLNPHIADVARRGALAGFITLAPDALTPLGGYPGNDDDGRTLQSKRDRNEMLEDFIAAFEYLKTHPECDGNVGVVGFCFGGWIANMMAVRVPELLAAVPFYGGQPTAEEVPAIQAPLLLHYAGLDTRVNEGWPAYEAALKANQKAYEVYFYPDVNHG
;
A
#
# COMPACT_ATOMS: atom_id res chain seq x y z
N MET A 1 -24.26 10.46 13.00
CA MET A 1 -23.75 11.76 12.49
C MET A 1 -24.41 12.06 11.15
N LYS A 2 -24.82 13.32 10.89
CA LYS A 2 -25.20 13.73 9.53
C LYS A 2 -24.02 13.44 8.61
N LYS A 3 -24.22 12.74 7.49
CA LYS A 3 -23.18 12.57 6.46
C LYS A 3 -22.80 13.97 5.98
N ILE A 4 -21.56 14.38 6.25
CA ILE A 4 -20.99 15.58 5.65
C ILE A 4 -20.92 15.31 4.15
N LYS A 5 -21.59 16.15 3.34
CA LYS A 5 -21.56 16.04 1.88
C LYS A 5 -20.52 17.03 1.36
N LEU A 6 -19.30 16.54 1.15
CA LEU A 6 -18.25 17.32 0.50
C LEU A 6 -18.40 17.25 -1.03
N SER A 7 -17.98 18.31 -1.73
CA SER A 7 -17.94 18.31 -3.19
C SER A 7 -16.71 17.55 -3.70
N GLN A 8 -16.75 17.10 -4.96
CA GLN A 8 -15.63 16.35 -5.55
C GLN A 8 -14.33 17.16 -5.56
N GLU A 9 -14.41 18.47 -5.75
CA GLU A 9 -13.23 19.36 -5.76
C GLU A 9 -12.47 19.35 -4.44
N VAL A 10 -13.14 19.08 -3.31
CA VAL A 10 -12.50 18.93 -2.00
C VAL A 10 -11.66 17.66 -1.96
N PHE A 11 -12.15 16.56 -2.53
CA PHE A 11 -11.39 15.32 -2.65
C PHE A 11 -10.23 15.46 -3.63
N ASP A 12 -10.41 16.20 -4.73
CA ASP A 12 -9.32 16.48 -5.67
C ASP A 12 -8.20 17.32 -5.03
N LEU A 13 -8.55 18.26 -4.13
CA LEU A 13 -7.58 19.02 -3.34
C LEU A 13 -6.84 18.12 -2.34
N TYR A 14 -7.56 17.20 -1.69
CA TYR A 14 -6.96 16.23 -0.78
C TYR A 14 -6.02 15.27 -1.53
N ASP A 15 -6.41 14.75 -2.69
CA ASP A 15 -5.55 13.90 -3.52
C ASP A 15 -4.24 14.60 -3.88
N LYS A 16 -4.31 15.87 -4.30
CA LYS A 16 -3.11 16.68 -4.57
C LYS A 16 -2.22 16.83 -3.35
N TYR A 17 -2.80 17.07 -2.16
CA TYR A 17 -2.06 17.18 -0.92
C TYR A 17 -1.43 15.84 -0.49
N ALA A 18 -2.18 14.74 -0.53
CA ALA A 18 -1.72 13.39 -0.20
C ALA A 18 -0.60 12.90 -1.14
N HIS A 19 -0.50 13.49 -2.34
CA HIS A 19 0.54 13.21 -3.33
C HIS A 19 1.61 14.31 -3.44
N ASN A 20 1.78 15.14 -2.41
CA ASN A 20 2.81 16.21 -2.32
C ASN A 20 2.77 17.25 -3.47
N LYS A 21 1.62 17.42 -4.14
CA LYS A 21 1.41 18.46 -5.16
C LYS A 21 0.90 19.78 -4.57
N LEU A 22 0.48 19.77 -3.31
CA LEU A 22 0.12 20.92 -2.49
C LEU A 22 0.74 20.74 -1.12
N ASP A 23 1.28 21.82 -0.54
CA ASP A 23 1.68 21.79 0.86
C ASP A 23 0.46 21.90 1.79
N ARG A 24 0.65 21.61 3.09
CA ARG A 24 -0.44 21.63 4.07
C ARG A 24 -1.10 23.00 4.19
N ARG A 25 -0.33 24.08 4.11
CA ARG A 25 -0.84 25.46 4.24
C ARG A 25 -1.69 25.82 3.04
N GLU A 26 -1.22 25.52 1.83
CA GLU A 26 -1.96 25.72 0.59
C GLU A 26 -3.23 24.88 0.54
N PHE A 27 -3.17 23.62 0.94
CA PHE A 27 -4.33 22.74 1.03
C PHE A 27 -5.40 23.34 1.96
N VAL A 28 -5.01 23.70 3.18
CA VAL A 28 -5.91 24.33 4.16
C VAL A 28 -6.47 25.64 3.65
N GLU A 29 -5.67 26.48 2.98
CA GLU A 29 -6.13 27.73 2.40
C GLU A 29 -7.21 27.49 1.33
N ARG A 30 -6.99 26.52 0.45
CA ARG A 30 -7.91 26.22 -0.66
C ARG A 30 -9.22 25.59 -0.20
N ILE A 31 -9.23 24.79 0.88
CA ILE A 31 -10.48 24.19 1.37
C ILE A 31 -11.37 25.18 2.14
N LYS A 32 -10.86 26.36 2.54
CA LYS A 32 -11.65 27.39 3.25
C LYS A 32 -12.91 27.82 2.50
N VAL A 33 -12.86 27.89 1.16
CA VAL A 33 -14.02 28.30 0.35
C VAL A 33 -15.18 27.31 0.44
N TYR A 34 -14.93 26.08 0.91
CA TYR A 34 -15.93 25.04 1.11
C TYR A 34 -16.46 24.98 2.55
N ALA A 35 -15.90 25.78 3.48
CA ALA A 35 -16.35 25.89 4.86
C ALA A 35 -17.57 26.84 4.96
N VAL A 36 -18.67 26.45 4.30
CA VAL A 36 -19.93 27.22 4.22
C VAL A 36 -21.08 26.47 4.90
N GLY A 37 -22.14 27.18 5.27
CA GLY A 37 -23.39 26.55 5.74
C GLY A 37 -23.27 25.77 7.05
N GLY A 38 -22.37 26.18 7.96
CA GLY A 38 -22.13 25.52 9.25
C GLY A 38 -21.06 24.42 9.22
N LEU A 39 -20.44 24.17 8.07
CA LEU A 39 -19.26 23.31 7.95
C LEU A 39 -17.99 24.12 8.24
N THR A 40 -17.13 23.63 9.13
CA THR A 40 -15.85 24.27 9.47
C THR A 40 -14.70 23.63 8.69
N VAL A 41 -13.59 24.36 8.51
CA VAL A 41 -12.35 23.79 7.96
C VAL A 41 -11.88 22.59 8.77
N SER A 42 -11.97 22.65 10.11
CA SER A 42 -11.62 21.55 10.99
C SER A 42 -12.46 20.30 10.74
N ALA A 43 -13.77 20.44 10.53
CA ALA A 43 -14.64 19.31 10.21
C ALA A 43 -14.34 18.71 8.83
N ILE A 44 -13.96 19.53 7.85
CA ILE A 44 -13.49 19.05 6.54
C ILE A 44 -12.18 18.27 6.70
N LEU A 45 -11.22 18.80 7.45
CA LEU A 45 -9.95 18.13 7.71
C LEU A 45 -10.13 16.82 8.47
N GLU A 46 -10.96 16.80 9.52
CA GLU A 46 -11.28 15.59 10.28
C GLU A 46 -11.95 14.51 9.42
N TYR A 47 -12.74 14.92 8.43
CA TYR A 47 -13.37 13.99 7.49
C TYR A 47 -12.37 13.41 6.47
N LEU A 48 -11.39 14.20 6.03
CA LEU A 48 -10.46 13.81 4.96
C LEU A 48 -9.18 13.14 5.49
N LEU A 49 -8.65 13.62 6.60
CA LEU A 49 -7.39 13.14 7.15
C LEU A 49 -7.59 11.76 7.80
N PRO A 50 -6.61 10.85 7.68
CA PRO A 50 -6.72 9.53 8.29
C PRO A 50 -6.84 9.62 9.81
N ASN A 51 -7.77 8.86 10.38
CA ASN A 51 -7.86 8.61 11.82
C ASN A 51 -7.45 7.15 12.08
N TYR A 52 -6.17 6.93 12.35
CA TYR A 52 -5.63 5.59 12.53
C TYR A 52 -5.93 4.97 13.89
N GLU A 53 -6.27 5.75 14.91
CA GLU A 53 -6.57 5.21 16.24
C GLU A 53 -7.98 4.59 16.28
N ASP A 54 -8.98 5.30 15.77
CA ASP A 54 -10.38 4.88 15.86
C ASP A 54 -10.83 3.96 14.72
N LYS A 55 -10.03 3.85 13.64
CA LYS A 55 -10.39 3.07 12.44
C LYS A 55 -9.58 1.78 12.26
N GLN A 56 -8.69 1.46 13.20
CA GLN A 56 -8.04 0.15 13.23
C GLN A 56 -9.08 -0.95 13.41
N GLN A 57 -8.99 -1.99 12.58
CA GLN A 57 -9.85 -3.18 12.71
C GLN A 57 -9.24 -4.16 13.69
N ILE A 58 -7.92 -4.39 13.59
CA ILE A 58 -7.17 -5.28 14.46
C ILE A 58 -6.16 -4.44 15.24
N ARG A 59 -6.19 -4.56 16.56
CA ARG A 59 -5.31 -3.79 17.45
C ARG A 59 -3.91 -4.41 17.52
N ALA A 60 -2.94 -3.62 17.93
CA ALA A 60 -1.56 -4.07 18.11
C ALA A 60 -1.36 -5.00 19.34
N ASP A 61 -2.36 -5.12 20.21
CA ASP A 61 -2.36 -5.97 21.41
C ASP A 61 -3.28 -7.20 21.26
N ASP A 62 -3.70 -7.54 20.03
CA ASP A 62 -4.59 -8.69 19.76
C ASP A 62 -3.90 -10.02 20.12
N ASP A 63 -4.47 -10.73 21.09
CA ASP A 63 -3.91 -11.96 21.67
C ASP A 63 -3.93 -13.17 20.73
N ARG A 64 -4.66 -13.09 19.62
CA ARG A 64 -4.69 -14.10 18.56
C ARG A 64 -3.49 -14.00 17.63
N LEU A 65 -2.66 -12.98 17.76
CA LEU A 65 -1.51 -12.75 16.88
C LEU A 65 -0.19 -12.79 17.64
N LYS A 66 0.82 -13.42 17.03
CA LYS A 66 2.22 -13.18 17.38
C LYS A 66 2.78 -12.16 16.40
N MET A 67 3.25 -11.04 16.91
CA MET A 67 3.82 -9.95 16.12
C MET A 67 5.20 -9.56 16.60
N GLU A 68 6.09 -9.33 15.64
CA GLU A 68 7.48 -9.01 15.89
C GLU A 68 7.94 -7.96 14.87
N THR A 69 8.74 -7.00 15.32
CA THR A 69 9.56 -6.21 14.40
C THR A 69 10.82 -7.02 14.10
N ILE A 70 10.97 -7.42 12.85
CA ILE A 70 12.16 -8.13 12.37
C ILE A 70 13.06 -7.19 11.57
N GLU A 71 14.28 -7.64 11.31
CA GLU A 71 15.18 -7.04 10.33
C GLU A 71 15.60 -8.10 9.31
N TYR A 72 15.69 -7.70 8.04
CA TYR A 72 16.21 -8.53 6.96
C TYR A 72 17.15 -7.73 6.05
N ASP A 73 18.04 -8.42 5.35
CA ASP A 73 19.03 -7.80 4.48
C ASP A 73 18.43 -7.50 3.10
N SER A 74 18.64 -6.27 2.62
CA SER A 74 18.30 -5.80 1.28
C SER A 74 19.52 -5.09 0.67
N PRO A 75 20.53 -5.83 0.22
CA PRO A 75 21.80 -5.25 -0.22
C PRO A 75 21.70 -4.41 -1.50
N LYS A 76 20.62 -4.58 -2.29
CA LYS A 76 20.33 -3.80 -3.50
C LYS A 76 19.38 -2.63 -3.25
N GLY A 77 18.83 -2.52 -2.05
CA GLY A 77 17.98 -1.42 -1.62
C GLY A 77 18.59 -0.67 -0.44
N GLY A 78 17.84 -0.52 0.64
CA GLY A 78 18.22 0.22 1.85
C GLY A 78 19.22 -0.48 2.77
N GLY A 79 19.84 -1.58 2.37
CA GLY A 79 20.84 -2.32 3.14
C GLY A 79 20.22 -3.26 4.17
N LYS A 80 19.63 -2.70 5.25
CA LYS A 80 18.87 -3.45 6.25
C LYS A 80 17.51 -2.81 6.45
N ILE A 81 16.45 -3.62 6.37
CA ILE A 81 15.07 -3.14 6.42
C ILE A 81 14.37 -3.78 7.61
N LYS A 82 13.68 -2.94 8.38
CA LYS A 82 12.77 -3.38 9.44
C LYS A 82 11.41 -3.67 8.84
N GLY A 83 10.69 -4.62 9.41
CA GLY A 83 9.31 -4.87 9.04
C GLY A 83 8.51 -5.51 10.17
N GLN A 84 7.19 -5.30 10.14
CA GLN A 84 6.28 -6.01 11.03
C GLN A 84 6.00 -7.40 10.45
N LEU A 85 6.48 -8.44 11.12
CA LEU A 85 6.09 -9.82 10.89
C LEU A 85 4.87 -10.13 11.76
N SER A 86 3.77 -10.56 11.15
CA SER A 86 2.53 -10.94 11.86
C SER A 86 2.09 -12.34 11.44
N ARG A 87 1.64 -13.13 12.41
CA ARG A 87 1.21 -14.52 12.21
C ARG A 87 0.19 -14.92 13.28
N PRO A 88 -0.71 -15.87 13.00
CA PRO A 88 -1.59 -16.43 14.02
C PRO A 88 -0.82 -16.99 15.21
N MET A 89 -1.31 -16.75 16.42
CA MET A 89 -0.79 -17.33 17.64
C MET A 89 -0.95 -18.86 17.62
N ASN A 90 0.03 -19.59 18.14
CA ASN A 90 0.02 -21.07 18.24
C ASN A 90 -0.19 -21.79 16.90
N ASN A 91 0.18 -21.17 15.79
CA ASN A 91 0.11 -21.79 14.49
C ASN A 91 1.05 -23.01 14.40
N VAL A 92 0.49 -24.16 14.02
CA VAL A 92 1.22 -25.44 13.97
C VAL A 92 1.56 -25.89 12.54
N GLU A 93 0.88 -25.32 11.54
CA GLU A 93 1.11 -25.62 10.12
C GLU A 93 1.91 -24.50 9.46
N LYS A 94 2.61 -24.81 8.37
CA LYS A 94 3.22 -23.76 7.55
C LYS A 94 2.13 -23.02 6.77
N LEU A 95 2.18 -21.70 6.73
CA LEU A 95 1.18 -20.86 6.07
C LEU A 95 1.72 -20.22 4.78
N PRO A 96 0.86 -19.92 3.81
CA PRO A 96 1.24 -19.01 2.73
C PRO A 96 1.60 -17.63 3.27
N GLY A 97 2.56 -16.99 2.61
CA GLY A 97 3.07 -15.67 2.95
C GLY A 97 2.42 -14.53 2.16
N ILE A 98 2.32 -13.35 2.77
CA ILE A 98 1.98 -12.11 2.08
C ILE A 98 3.00 -11.01 2.43
N VAL A 99 3.61 -10.41 1.40
CA VAL A 99 4.28 -9.12 1.55
C VAL A 99 3.22 -8.01 1.47
N VAL A 100 3.12 -7.20 2.52
CA VAL A 100 2.13 -6.10 2.61
C VAL A 100 2.86 -4.78 2.42
N VAL A 101 2.57 -4.10 1.32
CA VAL A 101 3.32 -2.91 0.91
C VAL A 101 2.54 -1.64 1.23
N HIS A 102 3.20 -0.73 1.94
CA HIS A 102 2.61 0.53 2.36
C HIS A 102 2.44 1.55 1.21
N GLU A 103 1.77 2.65 1.53
CA GLU A 103 1.59 3.78 0.61
C GLU A 103 2.86 4.65 0.52
N ASN A 104 2.75 5.92 0.15
CA ASN A 104 3.87 6.84 -0.04
C ASN A 104 4.44 7.44 1.27
N ARG A 105 4.21 6.81 2.43
CA ARG A 105 4.53 7.38 3.75
C ARG A 105 5.00 6.37 4.79
N GLY A 106 5.68 5.32 4.37
CA GLY A 106 6.25 4.31 5.27
C GLY A 106 5.23 3.39 5.94
N LEU A 107 5.71 2.55 6.86
CA LEU A 107 4.89 1.61 7.63
C LEU A 107 4.10 2.32 8.73
N ASN A 108 3.01 2.98 8.33
CA ASN A 108 2.10 3.65 9.25
C ASN A 108 1.13 2.66 9.94
N PRO A 109 0.33 3.11 10.93
CA PRO A 109 -0.53 2.21 11.69
C PRO A 109 -1.65 1.55 10.85
N HIS A 110 -2.06 2.15 9.73
CA HIS A 110 -3.04 1.54 8.81
C HIS A 110 -2.45 0.30 8.14
N ILE A 111 -1.23 0.38 7.60
CA ILE A 111 -0.61 -0.76 6.92
C ILE A 111 -0.22 -1.85 7.91
N ALA A 112 0.24 -1.45 9.10
CA ALA A 112 0.42 -2.35 10.22
C ALA A 112 -0.86 -3.15 10.56
N ASP A 113 -2.04 -2.50 10.52
CA ASP A 113 -3.35 -3.14 10.68
C ASP A 113 -3.68 -4.09 9.53
N VAL A 114 -3.45 -3.69 8.28
CA VAL A 114 -3.66 -4.58 7.12
C VAL A 114 -2.83 -5.86 7.23
N ALA A 115 -1.58 -5.78 7.69
CA ALA A 115 -0.76 -6.96 7.95
C ALA A 115 -1.39 -7.88 9.01
N ARG A 116 -1.89 -7.30 10.11
CA ARG A 116 -2.62 -8.07 11.14
C ARG A 116 -3.88 -8.74 10.60
N ARG A 117 -4.64 -8.05 9.74
CA ARG A 117 -5.82 -8.63 9.08
C ARG A 117 -5.44 -9.82 8.19
N GLY A 118 -4.36 -9.69 7.41
CA GLY A 118 -3.83 -10.80 6.60
C GLY A 118 -3.41 -11.98 7.48
N ALA A 119 -2.76 -11.71 8.61
CA ALA A 119 -2.38 -12.76 9.54
C ALA A 119 -3.60 -13.52 10.10
N LEU A 120 -4.64 -12.80 10.54
CA LEU A 120 -5.89 -13.42 11.00
C LEU A 120 -6.69 -14.12 9.88
N ALA A 121 -6.42 -13.80 8.62
CA ALA A 121 -6.98 -14.49 7.47
C ALA A 121 -6.25 -15.80 7.11
N GLY A 122 -5.24 -16.21 7.90
CA GLY A 122 -4.53 -17.48 7.72
C GLY A 122 -3.22 -17.38 6.93
N PHE A 123 -2.59 -16.20 6.91
CA PHE A 123 -1.29 -15.98 6.27
C PHE A 123 -0.20 -15.66 7.29
N ILE A 124 1.07 -15.85 6.92
CA ILE A 124 2.18 -15.14 7.56
C ILE A 124 2.44 -13.85 6.77
N THR A 125 2.39 -12.70 7.42
CA THR A 125 2.54 -11.41 6.71
C THR A 125 3.81 -10.71 7.11
N LEU A 126 4.53 -10.17 6.15
CA LEU A 126 5.64 -9.24 6.38
C LEU A 126 5.28 -7.89 5.76
N ALA A 127 5.22 -6.84 6.59
CA ALA A 127 5.05 -5.46 6.16
C ALA A 127 6.35 -4.68 6.38
N PRO A 128 7.22 -4.55 5.37
CA PRO A 128 8.45 -3.78 5.49
C PRO A 128 8.20 -2.28 5.66
N ASP A 129 9.11 -1.60 6.35
CA ASP A 129 9.17 -0.14 6.42
C ASP A 129 10.27 0.39 5.51
N ALA A 130 9.90 0.89 4.33
CA ALA A 130 10.85 1.49 3.39
C ALA A 130 11.50 2.77 3.92
N LEU A 131 11.05 3.30 5.07
CA LEU A 131 11.71 4.42 5.75
C LEU A 131 12.80 3.98 6.73
N THR A 132 13.05 2.67 6.91
CA THR A 132 14.07 2.16 7.84
C THR A 132 15.43 2.89 7.73
N PRO A 133 16.01 3.10 6.53
CA PRO A 133 17.30 3.79 6.39
C PRO A 133 17.28 5.27 6.78
N LEU A 134 16.09 5.85 6.92
CA LEU A 134 15.85 7.24 7.33
C LEU A 134 15.27 7.34 8.76
N GLY A 135 15.27 6.24 9.53
CA GLY A 135 14.78 6.20 10.91
C GLY A 135 13.41 5.56 11.11
N GLY A 136 12.75 5.11 10.03
CA GLY A 136 11.42 4.51 10.04
C GLY A 136 10.28 5.53 9.95
N TYR A 137 9.04 5.05 10.03
CA TYR A 137 7.86 5.91 10.06
C TYR A 137 7.93 6.92 11.22
N PRO A 138 7.87 8.24 10.96
CA PRO A 138 8.13 9.27 11.98
C PRO A 138 6.93 9.56 12.90
N GLY A 139 5.85 8.77 12.81
CA GLY A 139 4.63 8.94 13.60
C GLY A 139 3.58 9.86 12.96
N ASN A 140 3.87 10.48 11.82
CA ASN A 140 2.88 11.21 11.04
C ASN A 140 3.12 11.08 9.53
N ASP A 141 2.03 11.20 8.77
CA ASP A 141 2.01 10.96 7.33
C ASP A 141 2.72 12.06 6.52
N ASP A 142 2.75 13.31 6.99
CA ASP A 142 3.36 14.43 6.26
C ASP A 142 4.88 14.30 6.22
N ASP A 143 5.49 14.04 7.38
CA ASP A 143 6.92 13.75 7.47
C ASP A 143 7.25 12.42 6.81
N GLY A 144 6.39 11.40 6.94
CA GLY A 144 6.54 10.12 6.24
C GLY A 144 6.63 10.30 4.72
N ARG A 145 5.74 11.11 4.13
CA ARG A 145 5.79 11.46 2.70
C ARG A 145 7.05 12.21 2.32
N THR A 146 7.50 13.13 3.17
CA THR A 146 8.72 13.92 2.96
C THR A 146 9.99 13.06 3.05
N LEU A 147 10.01 12.06 3.93
CA LEU A 147 11.11 11.11 4.03
C LEU A 147 11.10 10.14 2.83
N GLN A 148 9.94 9.59 2.47
CA GLN A 148 9.86 8.62 1.37
C GLN A 148 10.24 9.24 0.03
N SER A 149 9.92 10.52 -0.20
CA SER A 149 10.31 11.22 -1.44
C SER A 149 11.83 11.39 -1.60
N LYS A 150 12.62 11.14 -0.56
CA LYS A 150 14.09 11.16 -0.59
C LYS A 150 14.71 9.79 -0.92
N ARG A 151 13.91 8.73 -0.93
CA ARG A 151 14.35 7.37 -1.30
C ARG A 151 14.21 7.17 -2.81
N ASP A 152 15.12 6.39 -3.38
CA ASP A 152 14.94 5.92 -4.75
C ASP A 152 13.83 4.85 -4.81
N ARG A 153 12.99 4.96 -5.83
CA ARG A 153 11.81 4.10 -5.98
C ARG A 153 12.18 2.65 -6.31
N ASN A 154 13.24 2.44 -7.08
CA ASN A 154 13.70 1.11 -7.48
C ASN A 154 14.51 0.45 -6.36
N GLU A 155 15.29 1.20 -5.59
CA GLU A 155 15.88 0.69 -4.34
C GLU A 155 14.80 0.18 -3.38
N MET A 156 13.70 0.94 -3.22
CA MET A 156 12.58 0.47 -2.41
C MET A 156 11.91 -0.77 -3.00
N LEU A 157 11.81 -0.91 -4.33
CA LEU A 157 11.34 -2.16 -4.95
C LEU A 157 12.22 -3.35 -4.57
N GLU A 158 13.55 -3.20 -4.60
CA GLU A 158 14.47 -4.24 -4.15
C GLU A 158 14.29 -4.57 -2.65
N ASP A 159 13.94 -3.58 -1.80
CA ASP A 159 13.58 -3.80 -0.39
C ASP A 159 12.39 -4.77 -0.23
N PHE A 160 11.35 -4.63 -1.04
CA PHE A 160 10.19 -5.52 -0.99
C PHE A 160 10.42 -6.87 -1.67
N ILE A 161 11.28 -6.94 -2.70
CA ILE A 161 11.71 -8.22 -3.29
C ILE A 161 12.54 -9.02 -2.27
N ALA A 162 13.43 -8.37 -1.53
CA ALA A 162 14.16 -9.02 -0.43
C ALA A 162 13.22 -9.51 0.68
N ALA A 163 12.11 -8.80 0.94
CA ALA A 163 11.07 -9.25 1.87
C ALA A 163 10.39 -10.55 1.38
N PHE A 164 10.11 -10.65 0.08
CA PHE A 164 9.58 -11.87 -0.53
C PHE A 164 10.55 -13.05 -0.32
N GLU A 165 11.84 -12.89 -0.59
CA GLU A 165 12.85 -13.95 -0.42
C GLU A 165 12.99 -14.37 1.05
N TYR A 166 12.97 -13.40 1.97
CA TYR A 166 12.95 -13.66 3.41
C TYR A 166 11.73 -14.49 3.80
N LEU A 167 10.53 -14.06 3.38
CA LEU A 167 9.28 -14.68 3.78
C LEU A 167 9.14 -16.09 3.21
N LYS A 168 9.51 -16.28 1.94
CA LYS A 168 9.49 -17.58 1.24
C LYS A 168 10.32 -18.65 1.94
N THR A 169 11.42 -18.26 2.59
CA THR A 169 12.32 -19.18 3.31
C THR A 169 12.04 -19.23 4.81
N HIS A 170 11.07 -18.47 5.31
CA HIS A 170 10.74 -18.42 6.73
C HIS A 170 10.25 -19.80 7.24
N PRO A 171 10.66 -20.29 8.43
CA PRO A 171 10.32 -21.63 8.91
C PRO A 171 8.83 -21.94 9.00
N GLU A 172 8.00 -20.90 9.21
CA GLU A 172 6.54 -20.99 9.30
C GLU A 172 5.83 -20.61 7.99
N CYS A 173 6.57 -20.32 6.92
CA CYS A 173 6.02 -20.17 5.59
C CYS A 173 6.10 -21.50 4.82
N ASP A 174 5.09 -21.81 4.02
CA ASP A 174 5.04 -23.00 3.16
C ASP A 174 5.85 -22.84 1.86
N GLY A 175 6.39 -21.64 1.61
CA GLY A 175 7.13 -21.28 0.41
C GLY A 175 6.30 -20.57 -0.66
N ASN A 176 4.97 -20.50 -0.49
CA ASN A 176 4.08 -19.75 -1.36
C ASN A 176 3.96 -18.32 -0.84
N VAL A 177 4.30 -17.32 -1.66
CA VAL A 177 4.22 -15.92 -1.25
C VAL A 177 3.52 -15.07 -2.31
N GLY A 178 2.53 -14.30 -1.88
CA GLY A 178 1.90 -13.25 -2.66
C GLY A 178 2.27 -11.85 -2.17
N VAL A 179 1.79 -10.83 -2.88
CA VAL A 179 1.95 -9.42 -2.48
C VAL A 179 0.62 -8.68 -2.57
N VAL A 180 0.36 -7.82 -1.61
CA VAL A 180 -0.70 -6.80 -1.66
C VAL A 180 -0.07 -5.44 -1.41
N GLY A 181 -0.53 -4.41 -2.11
CA GLY A 181 -0.01 -3.07 -1.89
C GLY A 181 -0.94 -1.97 -2.35
N PHE A 182 -0.80 -0.80 -1.73
CA PHE A 182 -1.72 0.34 -1.88
C PHE A 182 -0.98 1.58 -2.38
N CYS A 183 -1.52 2.28 -3.39
CA CYS A 183 -0.91 3.47 -3.99
C CYS A 183 0.52 3.16 -4.52
N PHE A 184 1.55 3.69 -3.86
CA PHE A 184 2.95 3.34 -4.09
C PHE A 184 3.14 1.81 -4.01
N GLY A 185 2.56 1.17 -3.00
CA GLY A 185 2.59 -0.27 -2.84
C GLY A 185 1.84 -1.01 -3.94
N GLY A 186 0.83 -0.41 -4.56
CA GLY A 186 0.17 -0.99 -5.73
C GLY A 186 1.11 -1.05 -6.93
N TRP A 187 1.96 -0.03 -7.11
CA TRP A 187 3.03 -0.11 -8.11
C TRP A 187 4.07 -1.15 -7.74
N ILE A 188 4.49 -1.23 -6.47
CA ILE A 188 5.43 -2.27 -6.02
C ILE A 188 4.87 -3.66 -6.32
N ALA A 189 3.59 -3.91 -6.01
CA ALA A 189 2.93 -5.19 -6.29
C ALA A 189 2.95 -5.53 -7.79
N ASN A 190 2.63 -4.58 -8.67
CA ASN A 190 2.76 -4.74 -10.12
C ASN A 190 4.20 -5.06 -10.55
N MET A 191 5.18 -4.32 -10.03
CA MET A 191 6.58 -4.53 -10.41
C MET A 191 7.17 -5.82 -9.83
N MET A 192 6.73 -6.25 -8.66
CA MET A 192 7.06 -7.57 -8.12
C MET A 192 6.50 -8.67 -9.03
N ALA A 193 5.28 -8.52 -9.57
CA ALA A 193 4.74 -9.47 -10.53
C ALA A 193 5.56 -9.56 -11.82
N VAL A 194 6.17 -8.45 -12.25
CA VAL A 194 7.12 -8.41 -13.39
C VAL A 194 8.46 -9.06 -13.03
N ARG A 195 8.98 -8.78 -11.84
CA ARG A 195 10.39 -9.06 -11.46
C ARG A 195 10.60 -10.37 -10.71
N VAL A 196 9.55 -10.96 -10.15
CA VAL A 196 9.61 -12.17 -9.31
C VAL A 196 8.77 -13.28 -9.96
N PRO A 197 9.39 -14.14 -10.80
CA PRO A 197 8.66 -15.19 -11.52
C PRO A 197 7.97 -16.22 -10.62
N GLU A 198 8.44 -16.37 -9.38
CA GLU A 198 7.91 -17.31 -8.39
C GLU A 198 6.81 -16.71 -7.50
N LEU A 199 6.44 -15.45 -7.73
CA LEU A 199 5.36 -14.80 -6.99
C LEU A 199 4.01 -15.47 -7.29
N LEU A 200 3.29 -15.88 -6.25
CA LEU A 200 2.08 -16.68 -6.40
C LEU A 200 0.84 -15.87 -6.79
N ALA A 201 0.78 -14.60 -6.39
CA ALA A 201 -0.27 -13.65 -6.75
C ALA A 201 0.16 -12.22 -6.44
N ALA A 202 -0.36 -11.24 -7.18
CA ALA A 202 -0.20 -9.84 -6.87
C ALA A 202 -1.55 -9.10 -6.84
N VAL A 203 -1.77 -8.32 -5.78
CA VAL A 203 -3.02 -7.58 -5.53
C VAL A 203 -2.72 -6.08 -5.44
N PRO A 204 -2.55 -5.38 -6.57
CA PRO A 204 -2.32 -3.95 -6.60
C PRO A 204 -3.63 -3.15 -6.40
N PHE A 205 -3.66 -2.31 -5.36
CA PHE A 205 -4.69 -1.30 -5.14
C PHE A 205 -4.22 0.06 -5.66
N TYR A 206 -4.94 0.60 -6.65
CA TYR A 206 -4.78 1.95 -7.22
C TYR A 206 -3.30 2.35 -7.43
N GLY A 207 -2.54 1.42 -8.00
CA GLY A 207 -1.11 1.54 -8.24
C GLY A 207 -0.77 1.85 -9.69
N GLY A 208 0.41 2.47 -9.89
CA GLY A 208 0.98 2.65 -11.22
C GLY A 208 1.22 1.31 -11.92
N GLN A 209 1.05 1.28 -13.24
CA GLN A 209 1.14 0.09 -14.07
C GLN A 209 2.57 -0.14 -14.59
N PRO A 210 2.97 -1.39 -14.90
CA PRO A 210 4.18 -1.66 -15.66
C PRO A 210 4.02 -1.19 -17.11
N THR A 211 5.13 -1.03 -17.83
CA THR A 211 5.06 -0.71 -19.26
C THR A 211 4.62 -1.94 -20.07
N ALA A 212 4.15 -1.73 -21.30
CA ALA A 212 3.70 -2.83 -22.17
C ALA A 212 4.82 -3.84 -22.46
N GLU A 213 6.08 -3.38 -22.48
CA GLU A 213 7.28 -4.20 -22.70
C GLU A 213 7.63 -5.07 -21.47
N GLU A 214 7.20 -4.67 -20.27
CA GLU A 214 7.44 -5.39 -19.03
C GLU A 214 6.38 -6.47 -18.78
N VAL A 215 5.15 -6.28 -19.26
CA VAL A 215 4.03 -7.21 -19.08
C VAL A 215 4.34 -8.66 -19.46
N PRO A 216 5.05 -8.98 -20.55
CA PRO A 216 5.37 -10.37 -20.91
C PRO A 216 6.09 -11.14 -19.80
N ALA A 217 6.84 -10.47 -18.91
CA ALA A 217 7.57 -11.11 -17.82
C ALA A 217 6.65 -11.62 -16.69
N ILE A 218 5.43 -11.09 -16.57
CA ILE A 218 4.49 -11.41 -15.48
C ILE A 218 4.10 -12.89 -15.51
N GLN A 219 4.31 -13.60 -14.40
CA GLN A 219 3.84 -14.97 -14.20
C GLN A 219 2.68 -15.05 -13.20
N ALA A 220 2.70 -14.20 -12.18
CA ALA A 220 1.68 -14.18 -11.13
C ALA A 220 0.29 -13.78 -11.68
N PRO A 221 -0.79 -14.46 -11.27
CA PRO A 221 -2.13 -13.95 -11.48
C PRO A 221 -2.32 -12.62 -10.73
N LEU A 222 -3.04 -11.69 -11.36
CA LEU A 222 -3.26 -10.34 -10.84
C LEU A 222 -4.72 -10.15 -10.40
N LEU A 223 -4.91 -9.49 -9.25
CA LEU A 223 -6.21 -8.99 -8.82
C LEU A 223 -6.11 -7.48 -8.63
N LEU A 224 -6.57 -6.73 -9.62
CA LEU A 224 -6.38 -5.28 -9.69
C LEU A 224 -7.61 -4.53 -9.17
N HIS A 225 -7.37 -3.55 -8.30
CA HIS A 225 -8.43 -2.72 -7.72
C HIS A 225 -8.21 -1.24 -8.07
N TYR A 226 -9.18 -0.62 -8.74
CA TYR A 226 -9.13 0.77 -9.18
C TYR A 226 -10.29 1.59 -8.62
N ALA A 227 -10.01 2.82 -8.20
CA ALA A 227 -11.02 3.78 -7.84
C ALA A 227 -11.55 4.50 -9.09
N GLY A 228 -12.87 4.55 -9.28
CA GLY A 228 -13.49 5.09 -10.48
C GLY A 228 -13.17 6.57 -10.74
N LEU A 229 -12.92 7.35 -9.69
CA LEU A 229 -12.60 8.78 -9.78
C LEU A 229 -11.08 9.06 -9.83
N ASP A 230 -10.23 8.05 -9.69
CA ASP A 230 -8.77 8.19 -9.75
C ASP A 230 -8.26 8.25 -11.20
N THR A 231 -8.59 9.34 -11.88
CA THR A 231 -8.24 9.57 -13.28
C THR A 231 -6.74 9.48 -13.55
N ARG A 232 -5.90 9.89 -12.60
CA ARG A 232 -4.44 9.89 -12.73
C ARG A 232 -3.87 8.48 -12.86
N VAL A 233 -4.32 7.56 -12.01
CA VAL A 233 -3.85 6.16 -12.09
C VAL A 233 -4.56 5.43 -13.23
N ASN A 234 -5.84 5.71 -13.46
CA ASN A 234 -6.64 5.05 -14.49
C ASN A 234 -6.19 5.39 -15.92
N GLU A 235 -5.46 6.50 -16.13
CA GLU A 235 -4.91 6.88 -17.43
C GLU A 235 -4.05 5.78 -18.06
N GLY A 236 -3.27 5.05 -17.25
CA GLY A 236 -2.41 3.97 -17.74
C GLY A 236 -3.12 2.62 -17.90
N TRP A 237 -4.36 2.47 -17.41
CA TRP A 237 -5.08 1.19 -17.47
C TRP A 237 -5.32 0.65 -18.89
N PRO A 238 -5.78 1.45 -19.87
CA PRO A 238 -6.06 0.93 -21.22
C PRO A 238 -4.84 0.26 -21.89
N ALA A 239 -3.65 0.86 -21.73
CA ALA A 239 -2.42 0.29 -22.28
C ALA A 239 -2.01 -0.99 -21.54
N TYR A 240 -2.15 -1.00 -20.22
CA TYR A 240 -1.85 -2.17 -19.41
C TYR A 240 -2.77 -3.35 -19.72
N GLU A 241 -4.09 -3.12 -19.81
CA GLU A 241 -5.08 -4.16 -20.14
C GLU A 241 -4.83 -4.75 -21.53
N ALA A 242 -4.52 -3.91 -22.52
CA ALA A 242 -4.19 -4.36 -23.87
C ALA A 242 -2.96 -5.28 -23.86
N ALA A 243 -1.91 -4.92 -23.12
CA ALA A 243 -0.71 -5.74 -22.99
C ALA A 243 -0.97 -7.05 -22.23
N LEU A 244 -1.79 -7.03 -21.16
CA LEU A 244 -2.18 -8.24 -20.42
C LEU A 244 -2.94 -9.22 -21.31
N LYS A 245 -3.91 -8.73 -22.09
CA LYS A 245 -4.68 -9.53 -23.06
C LYS A 245 -3.78 -10.10 -24.16
N ALA A 246 -2.93 -9.26 -24.76
CA ALA A 246 -2.03 -9.67 -25.84
C ALA A 246 -1.04 -10.78 -25.40
N ASN A 247 -0.62 -10.76 -24.14
CA ASN A 247 0.30 -11.75 -23.56
C ASN A 247 -0.40 -12.85 -22.76
N GLN A 248 -1.74 -12.96 -22.86
CA GLN A 248 -2.55 -14.00 -22.22
C GLN A 248 -2.30 -14.12 -20.70
N LYS A 249 -2.09 -12.98 -20.04
CA LYS A 249 -1.87 -12.95 -18.59
C LYS A 249 -3.18 -13.19 -17.84
N ALA A 250 -3.12 -13.92 -16.72
CA ALA A 250 -4.25 -14.13 -15.85
C ALA A 250 -4.48 -12.89 -14.98
N TYR A 251 -5.65 -12.26 -15.10
CA TYR A 251 -6.01 -11.14 -14.23
C TYR A 251 -7.53 -11.03 -14.05
N GLU A 252 -7.92 -10.46 -12.91
CA GLU A 252 -9.23 -9.87 -12.68
C GLU A 252 -9.06 -8.39 -12.33
N VAL A 253 -10.00 -7.56 -12.75
CA VAL A 253 -9.97 -6.12 -12.47
C VAL A 253 -11.32 -5.66 -11.94
N TYR A 254 -11.28 -4.84 -10.89
CA TYR A 254 -12.46 -4.24 -10.27
C TYR A 254 -12.32 -2.72 -10.26
N PHE A 255 -13.28 -2.04 -10.88
CA PHE A 255 -13.46 -0.60 -10.76
C PHE A 255 -14.57 -0.32 -9.74
N TYR A 256 -14.22 0.39 -8.68
CA TYR A 256 -15.17 0.82 -7.66
C TYR A 256 -15.74 2.17 -8.07
N PRO A 257 -17.03 2.27 -8.45
CA PRO A 257 -17.61 3.54 -8.90
C PRO A 257 -17.70 4.53 -7.74
N ASP A 258 -17.64 5.83 -8.07
CA ASP A 258 -17.90 6.93 -7.14
C ASP A 258 -16.97 7.03 -5.91
N VAL A 259 -15.80 6.37 -5.96
CA VAL A 259 -14.74 6.50 -4.93
C VAL A 259 -13.46 7.07 -5.53
N ASN A 260 -12.69 7.76 -4.69
CA ASN A 260 -11.39 8.35 -5.00
C ASN A 260 -10.25 7.41 -4.60
N HIS A 261 -9.02 7.85 -4.86
CA HIS A 261 -7.80 7.18 -4.42
C HIS A 261 -7.72 7.05 -2.89
N GLY A 262 -7.38 5.85 -2.38
CA GLY A 262 -7.30 5.56 -0.95
C GLY A 262 -8.64 5.48 -0.23
#